data_AF-A0A512JE36-F1
#
_entry.id   AF-A0A512JE36-F1
#
_cell.length_a   1.000
_cell.length_b   1.000
_cell.length_c   1.000
_cell.angle_alpha   90.00
_cell.angle_beta   90.00
_cell.angle_gamma   90.00
#
_symmetry.space_group_name_H-M   'P 1'
#
loop_
_entity.id
_entity.type
_entity.pdbx_description
1 polymer ?
#
loop_
_entity_poly.entity_id
_entity_poly.type
_entity_poly.pdbx_seq_one_letter_code
_entity_poly.pdbx_strand_id
1 'polypeptide(L)'
;MKAAMVGAGYGPKAVETPDFVETSRRRDSTYMPIGQDAAKPAIRARNSTAQKSLEADLEAARTRNEARGKIAEGAGKGIAKGLKPAVPPAE
;
A
#
# COMPACT_ATOMS: atom_id res chain seq x y z
N MET A 1 -41.11 -12.02 6.27
CA MET A 1 -40.78 -12.62 7.59
C MET A 1 -39.48 -12.07 8.19
N LYS A 2 -38.31 -12.17 7.53
CA LYS A 2 -37.00 -11.79 8.11
C LYS A 2 -36.86 -10.29 8.45
N ALA A 3 -37.38 -9.39 7.60
CA ALA A 3 -37.31 -7.95 7.81
C ALA A 3 -38.13 -7.46 9.03
N ALA A 4 -39.29 -8.07 9.28
CA ALA A 4 -40.14 -7.73 10.42
C ALA A 4 -39.48 -8.07 11.78
N MET A 5 -38.68 -9.13 11.80
CA MET A 5 -37.96 -9.60 13.00
C MET A 5 -36.75 -8.71 13.35
N VAL A 6 -36.11 -8.09 12.34
CA VAL A 6 -35.03 -7.10 12.53
C VAL A 6 -35.56 -5.78 13.07
N GLY A 7 -36.73 -5.31 12.59
CA GLY A 7 -37.40 -4.11 13.11
C GLY A 7 -37.86 -4.24 14.57
N ALA A 8 -38.14 -5.46 15.02
CA ALA A 8 -38.53 -5.76 16.41
C ALA A 8 -37.34 -6.00 17.36
N GLY A 9 -36.09 -5.85 16.90
CA GLY A 9 -34.89 -6.01 17.73
C GLY A 9 -34.46 -7.46 18.01
N TYR A 10 -35.16 -8.45 17.46
CA TYR A 10 -34.88 -9.89 17.65
C TYR A 10 -34.01 -10.50 16.53
N GLY A 11 -33.58 -9.71 15.55
CA GLY A 11 -32.72 -10.15 14.45
C GLY A 11 -31.33 -9.51 14.48
N PRO A 12 -30.29 -10.19 13.95
CA PRO A 12 -28.98 -9.56 13.77
C PRO A 12 -29.15 -8.31 12.89
N LYS A 13 -28.73 -7.16 13.41
CA LYS A 13 -28.78 -5.90 12.67
C LYS A 13 -27.95 -6.05 11.40
N ALA A 14 -28.51 -5.67 10.26
CA ALA A 14 -27.74 -5.51 9.04
C ALA A 14 -26.75 -4.37 9.30
N VAL A 15 -25.50 -4.72 9.57
CA VAL A 15 -24.40 -3.77 9.66
C VAL A 15 -23.88 -3.61 8.24
N GLU A 16 -24.00 -2.41 7.68
CA GLU A 16 -23.33 -2.09 6.42
C GLU A 16 -21.83 -2.27 6.63
N THR A 17 -21.25 -3.16 5.83
CA THR A 17 -19.82 -3.41 5.88
C THR A 17 -19.08 -2.22 5.27
N PRO A 18 -18.02 -1.70 5.92
CA PRO A 18 -17.16 -0.72 5.30
C PRO A 18 -16.53 -1.26 4.01
N ASP A 19 -16.33 -0.42 2.99
CA ASP A 19 -15.80 -0.81 1.67
C ASP A 19 -14.50 -1.61 1.74
N PHE A 20 -13.61 -1.26 2.67
CA PHE A 20 -12.34 -1.97 2.84
C PHE A 20 -12.55 -3.41 3.29
N VAL A 21 -13.59 -3.70 4.09
CA VAL A 21 -13.90 -5.06 4.56
C VAL A 21 -14.49 -5.89 3.43
N GLU A 22 -15.33 -5.30 2.59
CA GLU A 22 -15.93 -5.99 1.44
C GLU A 22 -14.87 -6.37 0.39
N THR A 23 -13.88 -5.50 0.21
CA THR A 23 -12.79 -5.70 -0.77
C THR A 23 -11.68 -6.59 -0.23
N SER A 24 -11.34 -6.49 1.06
CA SER A 24 -10.24 -7.27 1.64
C SER A 24 -10.64 -8.69 2.02
N ARG A 25 -11.92 -8.92 2.33
CA ARG A 25 -12.37 -10.23 2.81
C ARG A 25 -12.42 -11.21 1.65
N ARG A 26 -11.70 -12.33 1.81
CA ARG A 26 -11.79 -13.48 0.91
C ARG A 26 -13.24 -13.99 0.90
N ARG A 27 -13.85 -14.02 -0.28
CA ARG A 27 -15.26 -14.45 -0.46
C ARG A 27 -15.48 -15.94 -0.21
N ASP A 28 -14.40 -16.71 -0.24
CA ASP A 28 -14.33 -18.16 -0.14
C ASP A 28 -13.76 -18.62 1.21
N SER A 29 -13.88 -17.81 2.28
CA SER A 29 -13.37 -18.13 3.61
C SER A 29 -14.12 -19.32 4.23
N THR A 30 -13.76 -20.53 3.81
CA THR A 30 -14.19 -21.78 4.41
C THR A 30 -13.65 -21.84 5.83
N TYR A 31 -14.47 -22.32 6.77
CA TYR A 31 -14.07 -22.50 8.17
C TYR A 31 -12.75 -23.26 8.28
N MET A 32 -11.74 -22.65 8.92
CA MET A 32 -10.41 -23.25 9.12
C MET A 32 -10.26 -23.62 10.60
N PRO A 33 -10.09 -24.91 10.95
CA PRO A 33 -10.00 -25.34 12.33
C PRO A 33 -8.69 -24.90 12.98
N ILE A 34 -8.74 -24.60 14.28
CA ILE A 34 -7.57 -24.22 15.09
C ILE A 34 -6.57 -25.38 15.09
N GLY A 35 -5.31 -25.09 14.78
CA GLY A 35 -4.25 -26.09 14.68
C GLY A 35 -4.04 -26.68 13.29
N GLN A 36 -4.79 -26.25 12.27
CA GLN A 36 -4.45 -26.52 10.88
C GLN A 36 -3.90 -25.27 10.20
N ASP A 37 -2.72 -25.42 9.57
CA ASP A 37 -2.15 -24.37 8.73
C ASP A 37 -2.91 -24.29 7.41
N ALA A 38 -3.17 -23.07 6.94
CA ALA A 38 -3.67 -22.86 5.59
C ALA A 38 -2.67 -23.46 4.59
N ALA A 39 -3.17 -24.01 3.47
CA ALA A 39 -2.31 -24.42 2.38
C ALA A 39 -1.38 -23.26 2.00
N LYS A 40 -0.06 -23.49 2.12
CA LYS A 40 0.92 -22.47 1.77
C LYS A 40 0.68 -22.10 0.30
N PRO A 41 0.56 -20.80 -0.03
CA PRO A 41 0.40 -20.42 -1.43
C PRO A 41 1.57 -21.00 -2.22
N ALA A 42 1.29 -21.50 -3.42
CA ALA A 42 2.33 -22.00 -4.30
C ALA A 42 3.23 -20.82 -4.70
N ILE A 43 4.37 -20.67 -4.00
CA ILE A 43 5.39 -19.70 -4.35
C ILE A 43 6.15 -20.32 -5.52
N ARG A 44 5.81 -19.91 -6.74
CA ARG A 44 6.60 -20.29 -7.92
C ARG A 44 8.02 -19.77 -7.71
N ALA A 45 9.01 -20.68 -7.72
CA ALA A 45 10.41 -20.28 -7.77
C ALA A 45 10.58 -19.34 -8.98
N ARG A 46 11.06 -18.11 -8.74
CA ARG A 46 11.26 -17.14 -9.81
C ARG A 46 12.27 -17.73 -10.79
N ASN A 47 11.87 -17.91 -12.05
CA ASN A 47 12.78 -18.39 -13.09
C ASN A 47 13.89 -17.34 -13.31
N SER A 48 15.07 -17.77 -13.76
CA SER A 48 16.23 -16.89 -13.95
C SER A 48 15.94 -15.74 -14.92
N THR A 49 15.07 -15.96 -15.91
CA THR A 49 14.61 -14.92 -16.85
C THR A 49 13.81 -13.82 -16.16
N ALA A 50 12.90 -14.16 -15.26
CA ALA A 50 12.05 -13.24 -14.51
C ALA A 50 12.85 -12.50 -13.43
N GLN A 51 13.91 -13.11 -12.91
CA GLN A 51 14.86 -12.41 -12.05
C GLN A 51 15.62 -11.34 -12.82
N LYS A 52 16.13 -11.67 -14.02
CA LYS A 52 16.82 -10.70 -14.89
C LYS A 52 15.92 -9.57 -15.36
N SER A 53 14.66 -9.86 -15.69
CA SER A 53 13.70 -8.80 -16.08
C SER A 53 13.43 -7.85 -14.91
N LEU A 54 13.24 -8.39 -13.70
CA LEU A 54 13.04 -7.57 -12.51
C LEU A 54 14.28 -6.71 -12.19
N GLU A 55 15.47 -7.26 -12.35
CA GLU A 55 16.72 -6.52 -12.17
C GLU A 55 16.81 -5.33 -13.14
N ALA A 56 16.49 -5.55 -14.42
CA ALA A 56 16.43 -4.49 -15.41
C ALA A 56 15.40 -3.40 -15.06
N ASP A 57 14.21 -3.81 -14.60
CA ASP A 57 13.16 -2.87 -14.19
C ASP A 57 13.58 -2.02 -12.99
N LEU A 58 14.28 -2.62 -12.02
CA LEU A 58 14.79 -1.92 -10.84
C LEU A 58 15.92 -0.95 -11.18
N GLU A 59 16.85 -1.34 -12.05
CA GLU A 59 17.92 -0.44 -12.50
C GLU A 59 17.36 0.74 -13.32
N ALA A 60 16.35 0.48 -14.17
CA ALA A 60 15.62 1.54 -14.87
C ALA A 60 14.88 2.48 -13.90
N ALA A 61 14.32 1.96 -12.80
CA ALA A 61 13.70 2.79 -11.77
C ALA A 61 14.74 3.64 -11.02
N ARG A 62 15.89 3.04 -10.68
CA ARG A 62 17.01 3.73 -10.03
C ARG A 62 17.50 4.91 -10.85
N THR A 63 17.84 4.69 -12.11
CA THR A 63 18.33 5.75 -13.02
C THR A 63 17.33 6.91 -13.16
N ARG A 64 16.02 6.61 -13.27
CA ARG A 64 14.96 7.64 -13.28
C ARG A 64 14.92 8.44 -11.97
N ASN A 65 15.06 7.78 -10.83
CA ASN A 65 15.05 8.45 -9.53
C ASN A 65 16.29 9.31 -9.32
N GLU A 66 17.47 8.84 -9.73
CA GLU A 66 18.71 9.63 -9.69
C GLU A 66 18.62 10.88 -10.57
N ALA A 67 18.05 10.76 -11.78
CA ALA A 67 17.83 11.92 -12.66
C ALA A 67 16.87 12.94 -12.01
N ARG A 68 15.77 12.47 -11.42
CA ARG A 68 14.81 13.33 -10.69
C ARG A 68 15.46 13.97 -9.46
N GLY A 69 16.30 13.23 -8.73
CA GLY A 69 17.06 13.75 -7.59
C GLY A 69 18.01 14.87 -7.99
N LYS A 70 18.76 14.71 -9.09
CA LYS A 70 19.64 15.77 -9.63
C LYS A 70 18.86 17.02 -10.03
N ILE A 71 17.69 16.86 -10.66
CA ILE A 71 16.82 17.98 -11.02
C ILE A 71 16.33 18.71 -9.76
N ALA A 72 15.90 17.96 -8.74
CA ALA A 72 15.46 18.53 -7.46
C ALA A 72 16.60 19.24 -6.71
N GLU A 73 17.82 18.68 -6.71
CA GLU A 73 19.00 19.31 -6.13
C GLU A 73 19.34 20.63 -6.85
N GLY A 74 19.26 20.64 -8.19
CA GLY A 74 19.44 21.86 -9.00
C GLY A 74 18.40 22.94 -8.66
N ALA A 75 17.13 22.55 -8.52
CA ALA A 75 16.06 23.46 -8.12
C ALA A 75 16.26 24.01 -6.70
N GLY A 76 16.68 23.17 -5.74
CA GLY A 76 16.98 23.57 -4.37
C GLY A 76 18.15 24.57 -4.28
N LYS A 77 19.22 24.37 -5.07
CA LYS A 77 20.34 25.33 -5.16
C LYS A 77 19.92 26.66 -5.79
N GLY A 78 19.02 26.64 -6.77
CA GLY A 78 18.43 27.85 -7.35
C GLY A 78 17.63 28.66 -6.34
N ILE A 79 16.84 28.00 -5.49
CA ILE A 79 16.07 28.63 -4.41
C ILE A 79 17.01 29.17 -3.32
N ALA A 80 18.00 28.39 -2.88
CA ALA A 80 18.95 28.79 -1.84
C ALA A 80 19.81 30.01 -2.25
N LYS A 81 20.11 30.19 -3.54
CA LYS A 81 20.84 31.36 -4.05
C LYS A 81 20.01 32.66 -4.02
N GLY A 82 18.68 32.55 -3.91
CA GLY A 82 17.76 33.69 -3.78
C GLY A 82 17.40 34.07 -2.34
N LEU A 83 17.72 33.22 -1.36
CA LEU A 83 17.47 33.50 0.06
C LEU A 83 18.68 34.21 0.68
N LYS A 84 18.48 35.47 1.13
CA LYS A 84 19.45 36.14 2.00
C LYS A 84 19.49 35.42 3.35
N PRO A 85 20.67 35.20 3.96
CA PRO A 85 20.76 34.57 5.28
C PRO A 85 19.94 35.39 6.29
N ALA A 86 19.05 34.71 7.01
CA ALA A 86 18.25 35.33 8.05
C ALA A 86 19.16 35.82 9.18
N VAL A 87 19.13 37.12 9.46
CA VAL A 87 19.80 37.71 10.62
C VAL A 87 19.04 37.23 11.86
N PRO A 88 19.69 36.58 12.84
CA PRO A 88 19.03 36.16 14.07
C PRO A 88 18.54 37.39 14.86
N PRO A 89 17.41 37.29 15.59
CA PRO A 89 16.87 38.42 16.34
C PRO A 89 17.87 38.87 17.41
N ALA A 90 18.12 40.17 17.46
CA ALA A 90 18.89 40.79 18.53
C ALA A 90 18.08 40.75 19.84
N GLU A 91 18.74 40.35 20.92
CA GLU A 91 18.25 40.44 22.30
C GLU A 91 18.05 41.90 22.73
#